data_AF-A0A953E8Y3-F1
#
_entry.id   AF-A0A953E8Y3-F1
#
_cell.length_a   1.000
_cell.length_b   1.000
_cell.length_c   1.000
_cell.angle_alpha   90.00
_cell.angle_beta   90.00
_cell.angle_gamma   90.00
#
_symmetry.space_group_name_H-M   'P 1'
#
loop_
_entity.id
_entity.type
_entity.pdbx_description
1 polymer ?
#
loop_
_entity_poly.entity_id
_entity_poly.type
_entity_poly.pdbx_seq_one_letter_code
_entity_poly.pdbx_strand_id
1 'polypeptide(L)'
;MKHWRIEQVSWDRFDPSKVDPEIVPLVKAAAMVERNGGDYALYLNGVFADDPDFRQAADYWAEEEIQHGDALGKWAMLADPGWDYAAAFDRYRAGFKINTKANASIRGSRTGELIARCMVETGTSSYYTALGEATEEPVLKQVCKLIAADEYRHFKLF
;
A
#
# COMPACT_ATOMS: atom_id res chain seq x y z
N MET A 1 1.74 -9.19 -17.62
CA MET A 1 2.80 -8.18 -17.38
C MET A 1 3.65 -8.68 -16.22
N LYS A 2 4.94 -8.33 -16.15
CA LYS A 2 5.80 -8.78 -15.05
C LYS A 2 5.61 -7.82 -13.87
N HIS A 3 5.07 -8.31 -12.76
CA HIS A 3 4.96 -7.55 -11.51
C HIS A 3 6.37 -7.15 -11.04
N TRP A 4 6.52 -5.93 -10.51
CA TRP A 4 7.80 -5.49 -9.98
C TRP A 4 8.05 -6.15 -8.62
N ARG A 5 9.32 -6.24 -8.26
CA ARG A 5 9.73 -6.72 -6.95
C ARG A 5 10.53 -5.65 -6.24
N ILE A 6 10.44 -5.58 -4.92
CA ILE A 6 11.16 -4.58 -4.12
C ILE A 6 12.67 -4.59 -4.36
N GLU A 7 13.26 -5.75 -4.70
CA GLU A 7 14.69 -5.87 -5.00
C GLU A 7 15.08 -5.24 -6.35
N GLN A 8 14.11 -4.94 -7.22
CA GLN A 8 14.32 -4.32 -8.53
C GLN A 8 14.31 -2.79 -8.48
N VAL A 9 13.90 -2.20 -7.34
CA VAL A 9 14.02 -0.76 -7.11
C VAL A 9 15.51 -0.41 -7.02
N SER A 10 15.92 0.71 -7.64
CA SER A 10 17.31 1.14 -7.71
C SER A 10 17.77 1.80 -6.41
N TRP A 11 17.77 1.05 -5.31
CA TRP A 11 18.10 1.52 -3.97
C TRP A 11 19.50 2.16 -3.85
N ASP A 12 20.43 1.76 -4.71
CA ASP A 12 21.77 2.33 -4.83
C ASP A 12 21.77 3.81 -5.28
N ARG A 13 20.65 4.29 -5.83
CA ARG A 13 20.47 5.68 -6.25
C ARG A 13 19.88 6.59 -5.17
N PHE A 14 19.69 6.07 -3.95
CA PHE A 14 19.18 6.86 -2.84
C PHE A 14 20.12 8.03 -2.56
N ASP A 15 19.56 9.25 -2.52
CA ASP A 15 20.34 10.47 -2.30
C ASP A 15 19.79 11.24 -1.08
N PRO A 16 20.47 11.16 0.09
CA PRO A 16 20.00 11.83 1.31
C PRO A 16 19.95 13.36 1.15
N SER A 17 20.70 13.96 0.22
CA SER A 17 20.67 15.41 -0.02
C SER A 17 19.38 15.89 -0.70
N LYS A 18 18.60 14.96 -1.27
CA LYS A 18 17.34 15.23 -1.96
C LYS A 18 16.09 14.82 -1.17
N VAL A 19 16.28 14.35 0.06
CA VAL A 19 15.18 14.03 0.96
C VAL A 19 14.56 15.33 1.45
N ASP A 20 13.27 15.49 1.21
CA ASP A 20 12.46 16.53 1.83
C ASP A 20 11.97 16.06 3.21
N PRO A 21 12.36 16.73 4.32
CA PRO A 21 11.92 16.38 5.66
C PRO A 21 10.40 16.44 5.85
N GLU A 22 9.67 17.25 5.09
CA GLU A 22 8.21 17.35 5.18
C GLU A 22 7.50 16.14 4.54
N ILE A 23 8.17 15.45 3.61
CA ILE A 23 7.66 14.24 2.96
C ILE A 23 7.86 12.99 3.83
N VAL A 24 8.92 12.95 4.66
CA VAL A 24 9.26 11.75 5.44
C VAL A 24 8.10 11.27 6.33
N PRO A 25 7.40 12.12 7.10
CA PRO A 25 6.24 11.69 7.88
C PRO A 25 5.10 11.11 7.03
N LEU A 26 4.91 11.64 5.82
CA LEU A 26 3.88 11.16 4.88
C LEU A 26 4.20 9.75 4.41
N VAL A 27 5.45 9.49 4.01
CA VAL A 27 5.89 8.16 3.56
C VAL A 27 5.82 7.15 4.69
N LYS A 28 6.20 7.53 5.91
CA LYS A 28 6.07 6.66 7.10
C LYS A 28 4.62 6.28 7.37
N ALA A 29 3.70 7.24 7.28
CA ALA A 29 2.27 6.98 7.46
C ALA A 29 1.73 6.06 6.37
N ALA A 30 2.06 6.32 5.11
CA ALA A 30 1.68 5.51 3.96
C ALA A 30 2.17 4.06 4.12
N ALA A 31 3.43 3.86 4.52
CA ALA A 31 4.01 2.54 4.75
C ALA A 31 3.23 1.67 5.75
N MET A 32 2.55 2.28 6.73
CA MET A 32 1.71 1.55 7.69
C MET A 32 0.38 1.13 7.07
N VAL A 33 -0.24 2.01 6.29
CA VAL A 33 -1.55 1.78 5.68
C VAL A 33 -1.47 0.71 4.60
N GLU A 34 -0.51 0.86 3.68
CA GLU A 34 -0.25 -0.09 2.59
C GLU A 34 0.03 -1.50 3.12
N ARG A 35 0.94 -1.60 4.11
CA ARG A 35 1.32 -2.90 4.69
C ARG A 35 0.15 -3.63 5.34
N ASN A 36 -0.92 -2.93 5.69
CA ASN A 36 -2.11 -3.51 6.29
C ASN A 36 -3.07 -4.17 5.27
N GLY A 37 -2.71 -4.24 3.99
CA GLY A 37 -3.48 -4.94 2.95
C GLY A 37 -3.83 -6.40 3.31
N GLY A 38 -2.96 -7.10 4.05
CA GLY A 38 -3.20 -8.48 4.49
C GLY A 38 -4.44 -8.65 5.37
N ASP A 39 -4.66 -7.76 6.35
CA ASP A 39 -5.88 -7.82 7.17
C ASP A 39 -7.13 -7.51 6.33
N TYR A 40 -7.01 -6.61 5.35
CA TYR A 40 -8.10 -6.29 4.42
C TYR A 40 -8.44 -7.45 3.50
N ALA A 41 -7.46 -8.25 3.07
CA ALA A 41 -7.73 -9.47 2.30
C ALA A 41 -8.51 -10.50 3.13
N LEU A 42 -8.19 -10.68 4.41
CA LEU A 42 -8.98 -11.53 5.31
C LEU A 42 -10.43 -11.03 5.42
N TYR A 43 -10.62 -9.72 5.54
CA TYR A 43 -11.94 -9.09 5.54
C TYR A 43 -12.70 -9.34 4.22
N LEU A 44 -12.08 -9.06 3.07
CA LEU A 44 -12.69 -9.26 1.75
C LEU A 44 -13.03 -10.73 1.49
N ASN A 45 -12.14 -11.65 1.88
CA ASN A 45 -12.37 -13.09 1.78
C ASN A 45 -13.61 -13.55 2.54
N GLY A 46 -13.93 -12.91 3.68
CA GLY A 46 -15.15 -13.19 4.42
C GLY A 46 -16.41 -12.59 3.79
N VAL A 47 -16.34 -11.38 3.21
CA VAL A 47 -17.46 -10.73 2.50
C VAL A 47 -17.84 -11.48 1.21
N PHE A 48 -16.84 -12.03 0.51
CA PHE A 48 -16.96 -12.73 -0.77
C PHE A 48 -16.67 -14.24 -0.64
N ALA A 49 -17.09 -14.85 0.47
CA ALA A 49 -16.73 -16.23 0.82
C ALA A 49 -17.08 -17.31 -0.24
N ASP A 50 -18.12 -17.06 -1.03
CA ASP A 50 -18.67 -17.91 -2.11
C ASP A 50 -18.09 -17.61 -3.50
N ASP A 51 -17.15 -16.66 -3.62
CA ASP A 51 -16.50 -16.29 -4.88
C ASP A 51 -15.00 -16.64 -4.83
N PRO A 52 -14.61 -17.88 -5.18
CA PRO A 52 -13.22 -18.32 -5.07
C PRO A 52 -12.25 -17.55 -5.98
N ASP A 53 -12.72 -17.07 -7.13
CA ASP A 53 -11.89 -16.33 -8.08
C ASP A 53 -11.56 -14.94 -7.52
N PHE A 54 -12.57 -14.24 -6.97
CA PHE A 54 -12.35 -12.97 -6.30
C PHE A 54 -11.43 -13.12 -5.09
N ARG A 55 -11.61 -14.17 -4.29
CA ARG A 55 -10.77 -14.44 -3.12
C ARG A 55 -9.30 -14.62 -3.50
N GLN A 56 -9.03 -15.41 -4.53
CA GLN A 56 -7.67 -15.58 -5.04
C GLN A 56 -7.10 -14.24 -5.54
N ALA A 57 -7.90 -13.44 -6.23
CA ALA A 57 -7.45 -12.13 -6.72
C ALA A 57 -7.19 -11.13 -5.58
N ALA A 58 -8.01 -11.15 -4.52
CA ALA A 58 -7.81 -10.35 -3.32
C ALA A 58 -6.56 -10.77 -2.53
N ASP A 59 -6.25 -12.08 -2.47
CA ASP A 59 -5.02 -12.58 -1.86
C ASP A 59 -3.78 -12.10 -2.63
N TYR A 60 -3.80 -12.13 -3.97
CA TYR A 60 -2.71 -11.59 -4.78
C TYR A 60 -2.55 -10.08 -4.64
N TRP A 61 -3.66 -9.33 -4.68
CA TRP A 61 -3.67 -7.89 -4.39
C TRP A 61 -2.99 -7.60 -3.05
N ALA A 62 -3.31 -8.37 -2.00
CA ALA A 62 -2.74 -8.18 -0.68
C ALA A 62 -1.21 -8.34 -0.64
N GLU A 63 -0.65 -9.28 -1.42
CA GLU A 63 0.81 -9.44 -1.53
C GLU A 63 1.48 -8.20 -2.13
N GLU A 64 0.81 -7.53 -3.07
CA GLU A 64 1.30 -6.31 -3.71
C GLU A 64 1.25 -5.11 -2.76
N GLU A 65 0.13 -4.90 -2.06
CA GLU A 65 -0.04 -3.89 -1.00
C GLU A 65 1.01 -4.04 0.13
N ILE A 66 1.24 -5.28 0.54
CA ILE A 66 2.28 -5.65 1.50
C ILE A 66 3.66 -5.22 0.99
N GLN A 67 3.96 -5.42 -0.29
CA GLN A 67 5.20 -4.97 -0.92
C GLN A 67 5.29 -3.43 -1.02
N HIS A 68 4.18 -2.73 -1.30
CA HIS A 68 4.13 -1.27 -1.30
C HIS A 68 4.56 -0.72 0.06
N GLY A 69 3.97 -1.26 1.13
CA GLY A 69 4.32 -0.92 2.50
C GLY A 69 5.78 -1.16 2.84
N ASP A 70 6.35 -2.31 2.42
CA ASP A 70 7.76 -2.62 2.65
C ASP A 70 8.70 -1.69 1.87
N ALA A 71 8.35 -1.32 0.63
CA ALA A 71 9.16 -0.42 -0.17
C ALA A 71 9.20 0.99 0.44
N LEU A 72 8.05 1.50 0.87
CA LEU A 72 7.95 2.80 1.55
C LEU A 72 8.65 2.76 2.92
N GLY A 73 8.49 1.67 3.67
CA GLY A 73 9.16 1.44 4.95
C GLY A 73 10.68 1.42 4.81
N LYS A 74 11.20 0.69 3.81
CA LYS A 74 12.62 0.65 3.49
C LYS A 74 13.15 2.03 3.10
N TRP A 75 12.44 2.76 2.23
CA TRP A 75 12.82 4.12 1.87
C TRP A 75 12.87 5.05 3.10
N ALA A 76 11.84 4.98 3.96
CA ALA A 76 11.76 5.83 5.14
C ALA A 76 12.85 5.52 6.18
N MET A 77 13.33 4.28 6.29
CA MET A 77 14.50 3.93 7.11
C MET A 77 15.82 4.45 6.53
N LEU A 78 15.92 4.63 5.21
CA LEU A 78 17.08 5.30 4.60
C LEU A 78 17.04 6.82 4.86
N ALA A 79 15.85 7.42 4.77
CA ALA A 79 15.63 8.84 5.00
C ALA A 79 15.73 9.25 6.48
N ASP A 80 15.33 8.36 7.39
CA ASP A 80 15.48 8.51 8.84
C ASP A 80 16.00 7.20 9.46
N PRO A 81 17.34 7.04 9.56
CA PRO A 81 17.97 5.85 10.11
C PRO A 81 17.63 5.53 11.57
N GLY A 82 17.06 6.49 12.31
CA GLY A 82 16.62 6.28 13.69
C GLY A 82 15.22 5.67 13.80
N TRP A 83 14.48 5.56 12.69
CA TRP A 83 13.13 5.02 12.69
C TRP A 83 13.11 3.52 12.41
N ASP A 84 12.46 2.77 13.29
CA ASP A 84 12.24 1.33 13.14
C ASP A 84 10.87 1.07 12.49
N TYR A 85 10.88 0.65 11.22
CA TYR A 85 9.68 0.33 10.46
C TYR A 85 8.86 -0.82 11.09
N ALA A 86 9.53 -1.89 11.52
CA ALA A 86 8.85 -3.08 12.04
C ALA A 86 8.15 -2.75 13.37
N ALA A 87 8.86 -2.07 14.28
CA ALA A 87 8.27 -1.64 15.55
C ALA A 87 7.14 -0.60 15.34
N ALA A 88 7.25 0.26 14.33
CA ALA A 88 6.19 1.20 13.99
C ALA A 88 4.94 0.47 13.46
N PHE A 89 5.12 -0.53 12.60
CA PHE A 89 4.01 -1.32 12.07
C PHE A 89 3.32 -2.16 13.15
N ASP A 90 4.09 -2.78 14.05
CA ASP A 90 3.52 -3.50 15.20
C ASP A 90 2.65 -2.60 16.08
N ARG A 91 3.11 -1.37 16.34
CA ARG A 91 2.34 -0.36 17.06
C ARG A 91 1.08 0.07 16.29
N TYR A 92 1.19 0.27 14.98
CA TYR A 92 0.03 0.60 14.15
C TYR A 92 -1.04 -0.49 14.23
N ARG A 93 -0.67 -1.76 14.01
CA ARG A 93 -1.59 -2.90 14.06
C ARG A 93 -2.15 -3.18 15.46
N ALA A 94 -1.43 -2.78 16.51
CA ALA A 94 -1.96 -2.84 17.87
C ALA A 94 -3.12 -1.83 18.08
N GLY A 95 -3.02 -0.64 17.47
CA GLY A 95 -4.00 0.45 17.63
C GLY A 95 -5.12 0.48 16.60
N PHE A 96 -4.87 0.01 15.37
CA PHE A 96 -5.84 -0.03 14.29
C PHE A 96 -6.16 -1.48 13.93
N LYS A 97 -7.42 -1.88 14.10
CA LYS A 97 -7.90 -3.23 13.81
C LYS A 97 -9.21 -3.18 13.04
N ILE A 98 -9.30 -4.00 12.01
CA ILE A 98 -10.54 -4.24 11.28
C ILE A 98 -11.13 -5.60 11.65
N ASN A 99 -12.41 -5.81 11.35
CA ASN A 99 -13.07 -7.09 11.60
C ASN A 99 -12.66 -8.12 10.53
N THR A 100 -11.53 -8.80 10.71
CA THR A 100 -11.02 -9.83 9.79
C THR A 100 -11.89 -11.10 9.71
N LYS A 101 -12.96 -11.19 10.50
CA LYS A 101 -13.94 -12.29 10.48
C LYS A 101 -15.32 -11.84 9.99
N ALA A 102 -15.40 -10.69 9.33
CA ALA A 102 -16.64 -10.20 8.77
C ALA A 102 -17.17 -11.16 7.69
N ASN A 103 -18.48 -11.39 7.67
CA ASN A 103 -19.17 -12.17 6.65
C ASN A 103 -20.13 -11.31 5.80
N ALA A 104 -20.10 -9.99 6.01
CA ALA A 104 -20.91 -9.01 5.30
C ALA A 104 -20.15 -7.69 5.19
N SER A 105 -20.40 -6.95 4.11
CA SER A 105 -19.75 -5.67 3.88
C SER A 105 -20.21 -4.61 4.90
N ILE A 106 -19.26 -3.82 5.41
CA ILE A 106 -19.55 -2.65 6.25
C ILE A 106 -20.03 -1.45 5.42
N ARG A 107 -20.03 -1.59 4.09
CA ARG A 107 -20.60 -0.66 3.10
C ARG A 107 -22.01 -1.07 2.67
N GLY A 108 -22.61 -2.04 3.37
CA GLY A 108 -24.01 -2.45 3.22
C GLY A 108 -24.28 -3.45 2.09
N SER A 109 -23.40 -3.57 1.09
CA SER A 109 -23.52 -4.57 0.01
C SER A 109 -22.16 -4.88 -0.60
N ARG A 110 -22.05 -6.02 -1.31
CA ARG A 110 -20.84 -6.38 -2.07
C ARG A 110 -20.50 -5.33 -3.14
N THR A 111 -21.50 -4.85 -3.88
CA THR A 111 -21.32 -3.77 -4.85
C THR A 111 -20.82 -2.49 -4.18
N GLY A 112 -21.38 -2.14 -3.01
CA GLY A 112 -20.89 -1.00 -2.23
C GLY A 112 -19.45 -1.17 -1.75
N GLU A 113 -19.03 -2.40 -1.43
CA GLU A 113 -17.64 -2.72 -1.09
C GLU A 113 -16.70 -2.48 -2.26
N LEU A 114 -17.02 -3.02 -3.44
CA LEU A 114 -16.21 -2.86 -4.64
C LEU A 114 -16.09 -1.39 -5.07
N ILE A 115 -17.21 -0.64 -5.08
CA ILE A 115 -17.18 0.81 -5.36
C ILE A 115 -16.28 1.54 -4.37
N ALA A 116 -16.35 1.20 -3.07
CA ALA A 116 -15.48 1.80 -2.07
C ALA A 116 -14.00 1.49 -2.33
N ARG A 117 -13.67 0.28 -2.81
CA ARG A 117 -12.30 -0.07 -3.22
C ARG A 117 -11.86 0.75 -4.44
N CYS A 118 -12.66 0.83 -5.50
CA CYS A 118 -12.34 1.66 -6.67
C CYS A 118 -12.00 3.12 -6.29
N MET A 119 -12.72 3.69 -5.31
CA MET A 119 -12.44 5.03 -4.80
C MET A 119 -11.11 5.12 -4.03
N VAL A 120 -10.80 4.11 -3.23
CA VAL A 120 -9.49 4.00 -2.56
C VAL A 120 -8.38 3.89 -3.59
N GLU A 121 -8.45 2.94 -4.52
CA GLU A 121 -7.38 2.72 -5.52
C GLU A 121 -7.12 3.95 -6.40
N THR A 122 -8.19 4.63 -6.85
CA THR A 122 -8.03 5.86 -7.64
C THR A 122 -7.41 6.99 -6.82
N GLY A 123 -7.80 7.10 -5.55
CA GLY A 123 -7.26 8.09 -4.62
C GLY A 123 -5.78 7.83 -4.32
N THR A 124 -5.43 6.59 -4.03
CA THR A 124 -4.05 6.15 -3.74
C THR A 124 -3.14 6.30 -4.96
N SER A 125 -3.61 5.94 -6.17
CA SER A 125 -2.88 6.19 -7.43
C SER A 125 -2.59 7.68 -7.63
N SER A 126 -3.59 8.55 -7.39
CA SER A 126 -3.43 10.00 -7.48
C SER A 126 -2.47 10.55 -6.42
N TYR A 127 -2.55 10.02 -5.18
CA TYR A 127 -1.67 10.38 -4.07
C TYR A 127 -0.20 10.08 -4.39
N TYR A 128 0.13 8.87 -4.83
CA TYR A 128 1.52 8.54 -5.17
C TYR A 128 2.01 9.25 -6.43
N THR A 129 1.12 9.53 -7.39
CA THR A 129 1.49 10.38 -8.54
C THR A 129 1.93 11.76 -8.05
N ALA A 130 1.12 12.41 -7.20
CA ALA A 130 1.46 13.72 -6.64
C ALA A 130 2.73 13.68 -5.77
N LEU A 131 2.88 12.65 -4.92
CA LEU A 131 4.05 12.49 -4.08
C LEU A 131 5.33 12.27 -4.89
N GLY A 132 5.25 11.48 -5.97
CA GLY A 132 6.34 11.23 -6.89
C GLY A 132 6.73 12.46 -7.74
N GLU A 133 5.77 13.33 -8.04
CA GLU A 133 6.03 14.62 -8.69
C GLU A 133 6.63 15.66 -7.73
N ALA A 134 6.27 15.61 -6.44
CA ALA A 134 6.70 16.59 -5.44
C ALA A 134 8.09 16.32 -4.86
N THR A 135 8.46 15.05 -4.66
CA THR A 135 9.79 14.70 -4.14
C THR A 135 10.89 14.96 -5.16
N GLU A 136 12.14 15.19 -4.74
CA GLU A 136 13.30 15.17 -5.62
C GLU A 136 14.17 13.91 -5.45
N GLU A 137 13.88 13.08 -4.44
CA GLU A 137 14.64 11.88 -4.12
C GLU A 137 14.38 10.77 -5.18
N PRO A 138 15.40 10.34 -5.94
CA PRO A 138 15.23 9.44 -7.08
C PRO A 138 14.56 8.10 -6.77
N VAL A 139 14.83 7.52 -5.60
CA VAL A 139 14.26 6.22 -5.23
C VAL A 139 12.79 6.36 -4.85
N LEU A 140 12.42 7.42 -4.13
CA LEU A 140 11.02 7.69 -3.82
C LEU A 140 10.21 7.95 -5.11
N LYS A 141 10.76 8.72 -6.06
CA LYS A 141 10.13 8.91 -7.39
C LYS A 141 9.81 7.57 -8.06
N GLN A 142 10.77 6.64 -8.03
CA GLN A 142 10.60 5.32 -8.61
C GLN A 142 9.52 4.50 -7.88
N VAL A 143 9.59 4.44 -6.54
CA VAL A 143 8.63 3.70 -5.71
C VAL A 143 7.22 4.23 -5.92
N CYS A 144 7.01 5.54 -5.83
CA CYS A 144 5.72 6.18 -6.07
C CYS A 144 5.15 5.83 -7.45
N LYS A 145 5.97 5.84 -8.51
CA LYS A 145 5.52 5.50 -9.86
C LYS A 145 5.11 4.03 -9.99
N LEU A 146 5.84 3.13 -9.35
CA LEU A 146 5.53 1.70 -9.37
C LEU A 146 4.21 1.43 -8.63
N ILE A 147 4.06 1.98 -7.42
CA ILE A 147 2.83 1.85 -6.63
C ILE A 147 1.63 2.45 -7.38
N ALA A 148 1.75 3.69 -7.89
CA ALA A 148 0.65 4.34 -8.63
C ALA A 148 0.16 3.54 -9.85
N ALA A 149 1.06 2.80 -10.51
CA ALA A 149 0.71 1.94 -11.63
C ALA A 149 -0.01 0.66 -11.18
N ASP A 150 0.37 0.10 -10.03
CA ASP A 150 -0.31 -1.04 -9.42
C ASP A 150 -1.70 -0.63 -8.92
N GLU A 151 -1.87 0.52 -8.27
CA GLU A 151 -3.19 0.99 -7.84
C GLU A 151 -4.14 1.21 -9.02
N TYR A 152 -3.64 1.70 -10.15
CA TYR A 152 -4.45 1.81 -11.36
C TYR A 152 -4.88 0.45 -11.93
N ARG A 153 -4.11 -0.62 -11.66
CA ARG A 153 -4.48 -2.00 -12.00
C ARG A 153 -5.41 -2.60 -10.96
N HIS A 154 -5.20 -2.32 -9.66
CA HIS A 154 -6.10 -2.72 -8.58
C HIS A 154 -7.50 -2.14 -8.79
N PHE A 155 -7.60 -0.90 -9.27
CA PHE A 155 -8.87 -0.30 -9.69
C PHE A 155 -9.65 -1.17 -10.70
N LYS A 156 -8.96 -1.87 -11.60
CA LYS A 156 -9.59 -2.74 -12.61
C LYS A 156 -9.97 -4.12 -12.07
N LEU A 157 -9.38 -4.52 -10.94
CA LEU A 157 -9.74 -5.75 -10.24
C LEU A 157 -11.11 -5.59 -9.56
N PHE A 158 -11.34 -4.44 -8.93
CA PHE A 158 -12.56 -4.12 -8.20
C PHE A 158 -13.67 -3.58 -9.11
#